data_AF-A0A1G4JNS2-F1
#
_entry.id   AF-A0A1G4JNS2-F1
#
_cell.length_a   1.000
_cell.length_b   1.000
_cell.length_c   1.000
_cell.angle_alpha   90.00
_cell.angle_beta   90.00
_cell.angle_gamma   90.00
#
_symmetry.space_group_name_H-M   'P 1'
#
loop_
_entity.id
_entity.type
_entity.pdbx_description
1 polymer ?
#
loop_
_entity_poly.entity_id
_entity_poly.type
_entity_poly.pdbx_seq_one_letter_code
_entity_poly.pdbx_strand_id
1 'polypeptide(L)'
;MAIEETATEVILTHPDNNHTAVKILKYGATVFSWTLKGKEQLWLSSAAKMDGSKPVRGGIPLVFPVFGKNTDDEHLSKLPQHGLARNSTWEFLGQVSSNPPTVQFGLGPEFANPELTKLWPLDYSLVLTVELGSEHLKTHIEVTNTSAEQLLKFNWLFHTYLRIDDVEDTMVSNLTGTTLYDQMLQTSYLDRQPVVSFHEELDRIYKQVEDDRVVQVIDKGEPVHTIRRHNLPDAVVWNPWVEKSKGMADFEPKTGYKEMVCIEPGHVHDFVQLQLGQTWEAYQLLYKDELKYQVI
;
A
#
# COMPACT_ATOMS: atom_id res chain seq x y z
N MET A 1 -7.91 18.90 -17.99
CA MET A 1 -8.14 17.56 -18.56
C MET A 1 -8.31 16.60 -17.40
N ALA A 2 -9.14 15.55 -17.52
CA ALA A 2 -9.37 14.62 -16.41
C ALA A 2 -8.14 13.77 -16.07
N ILE A 3 -7.25 13.58 -17.05
CA ILE A 3 -5.99 12.85 -16.90
C ILE A 3 -4.89 13.72 -17.54
N GLU A 4 -3.82 13.94 -16.80
CA GLU A 4 -2.64 14.69 -17.24
C GLU A 4 -1.39 13.84 -16.98
N GLU A 5 -0.58 13.62 -18.01
CA GLU A 5 0.72 12.98 -17.90
C GLU A 5 1.82 14.03 -17.99
N THR A 6 2.75 13.98 -17.05
CA THR A 6 3.99 14.77 -17.07
C THR A 6 5.20 13.85 -17.25
N ALA A 7 6.40 14.45 -17.24
CA ALA A 7 7.65 13.67 -17.31
C ALA A 7 7.79 12.66 -16.15
N THR A 8 7.29 12.98 -14.96
CA THR A 8 7.56 12.19 -13.73
C THR A 8 6.31 11.58 -13.10
N GLU A 9 5.12 12.13 -13.38
CA GLU A 9 3.88 11.72 -12.73
C GLU A 9 2.67 11.77 -13.66
N VAL A 10 1.60 11.12 -13.22
CA VAL A 10 0.27 11.16 -13.83
C VAL A 10 -0.71 11.68 -12.79
N ILE A 11 -1.58 12.61 -13.19
CA ILE A 11 -2.58 13.26 -12.35
C ILE A 11 -3.95 12.92 -12.89
N LEU A 12 -4.82 12.37 -12.04
CA LEU A 12 -6.23 12.15 -12.34
C LEU A 12 -7.05 13.16 -11.56
N THR A 13 -8.01 13.79 -12.20
CA THR A 13 -8.96 14.73 -11.60
C THR A 13 -10.37 14.30 -11.97
N HIS A 14 -11.25 14.14 -10.97
CA HIS A 14 -12.60 13.65 -11.20
C HIS A 14 -13.41 14.66 -12.05
N PRO A 15 -14.11 14.24 -13.12
CA PRO A 15 -14.82 15.14 -14.02
C PRO A 15 -15.88 16.00 -13.32
N ASP A 16 -16.56 15.43 -12.33
CA ASP A 16 -17.64 16.12 -11.60
C ASP A 16 -17.14 17.00 -10.45
N ASN A 17 -15.87 16.87 -10.04
CA ASN A 17 -15.30 17.66 -8.96
C ASN A 17 -13.78 17.76 -9.10
N ASN A 18 -13.29 18.93 -9.53
CA ASN A 18 -11.87 19.17 -9.72
C ASN A 18 -11.04 19.24 -8.42
N HIS A 19 -11.70 19.22 -7.26
CA HIS A 19 -11.08 19.07 -5.96
C HIS A 19 -10.98 17.61 -5.49
N THR A 20 -11.46 16.66 -6.29
CA THR A 20 -11.17 15.23 -6.11
C THR A 20 -10.11 14.82 -7.15
N ALA A 21 -8.93 14.45 -6.68
CA ALA A 21 -7.77 14.16 -7.53
C ALA A 21 -6.85 13.11 -6.91
N VAL A 22 -6.09 12.39 -7.74
CA VAL A 22 -5.00 11.51 -7.30
C VAL A 22 -3.76 11.78 -8.14
N LYS A 23 -2.59 11.76 -7.49
CA LYS A 23 -1.29 11.91 -8.15
C LYS A 23 -0.46 10.66 -7.98
N ILE A 24 0.08 10.16 -9.09
CA ILE A 24 0.85 8.93 -9.16
C ILE A 24 2.22 9.22 -9.77
N LEU A 25 3.27 8.99 -8.99
CA LEU A 25 4.65 9.09 -9.46
C LEU A 25 4.95 7.85 -10.32
N LYS A 26 5.53 8.04 -11.52
CA LYS A 26 5.97 6.91 -12.37
C LYS A 26 6.99 6.04 -11.64
N TYR A 27 7.85 6.66 -10.82
CA TYR A 27 8.72 5.92 -9.92
C TYR A 27 7.91 5.19 -8.84
N GLY A 28 8.01 3.87 -8.85
CA GLY A 28 7.29 2.93 -7.99
C GLY A 28 5.80 2.79 -8.31
N ALA A 29 5.30 3.42 -9.38
CA ALA A 29 3.87 3.66 -9.59
C ALA A 29 3.19 4.18 -8.31
N THR A 30 3.90 5.07 -7.59
CA THR A 30 3.58 5.41 -6.22
C THR A 30 2.48 6.47 -6.19
N VAL A 31 1.29 6.10 -5.73
CA VAL A 31 0.28 7.10 -5.37
C VAL A 31 0.80 7.89 -4.18
N PHE A 32 1.01 9.20 -4.33
CA PHE A 32 1.60 10.02 -3.26
C PHE A 32 0.67 11.12 -2.74
N SER A 33 -0.48 11.33 -3.39
CA SER A 33 -1.52 12.25 -2.95
C SER A 33 -2.86 11.76 -3.46
N TRP A 34 -3.88 11.78 -2.59
CA TRP A 34 -5.28 11.58 -2.94
C TRP A 34 -6.11 12.62 -2.22
N THR A 35 -6.56 13.61 -2.97
CA THR A 35 -7.45 14.64 -2.46
C THR A 35 -8.90 14.24 -2.72
N LEU A 36 -9.74 14.24 -1.69
CA LEU A 36 -11.18 14.03 -1.80
C LEU A 36 -11.92 15.31 -1.41
N LYS A 37 -12.61 15.93 -2.38
CA LYS A 37 -13.34 17.20 -2.17
C LYS A 37 -12.48 18.28 -1.49
N GLY A 38 -11.22 18.38 -1.87
CA GLY A 38 -10.26 19.38 -1.38
C GLY A 38 -9.50 19.00 -0.10
N LYS A 39 -9.72 17.80 0.45
CA LYS A 39 -9.00 17.30 1.64
C LYS A 39 -8.05 16.18 1.26
N GLU A 40 -6.78 16.30 1.64
CA GLU A 40 -5.79 15.23 1.47
C GLU A 40 -6.14 14.04 2.36
N GLN A 41 -6.05 12.84 1.80
CA GLN A 41 -6.41 11.59 2.46
C GLN A 41 -5.18 10.74 2.81
N LEU A 42 -4.05 10.99 2.15
CA LEU A 42 -2.81 10.25 2.37
C LEU A 42 -1.77 11.10 3.09
N TRP A 43 -0.99 10.45 3.94
CA TRP A 43 0.15 11.11 4.59
C TRP A 43 1.39 10.98 3.70
N LEU A 44 2.12 12.09 3.57
CA LEU A 44 3.38 12.16 2.85
C LEU A 44 4.37 12.99 3.68
N SER A 45 5.55 12.45 3.90
CA SER A 45 6.64 13.18 4.55
C SER A 45 7.01 14.42 3.74
N SER A 46 7.27 15.54 4.41
CA SER A 46 7.76 16.76 3.75
C SER A 46 9.20 16.61 3.23
N ALA A 47 9.94 15.60 3.70
CA ALA A 47 11.26 15.22 3.23
C ALA A 47 11.25 13.99 2.31
N ALA A 48 10.06 13.51 1.89
CA ALA A 48 9.94 12.39 0.96
C ALA A 48 10.71 12.66 -0.34
N LYS A 49 11.42 11.64 -0.82
CA LYS A 49 12.12 11.71 -2.11
C LYS A 49 11.16 11.36 -3.23
N MET A 50 10.96 12.32 -4.13
CA MET A 50 10.10 12.22 -5.31
C MET A 50 10.92 12.17 -6.62
N ASP A 51 12.25 12.09 -6.50
CA ASP A 51 13.22 12.16 -7.61
C ASP A 51 13.69 10.78 -8.10
N GLY A 52 13.13 9.70 -7.54
CA GLY A 52 13.52 8.32 -7.85
C GLY A 52 14.83 7.86 -7.22
N SER A 53 15.45 8.67 -6.34
CA SER A 53 16.70 8.28 -5.64
C SER A 53 16.51 7.16 -4.61
N LYS A 54 15.28 7.02 -4.07
CA LYS A 54 14.87 5.99 -3.13
C LYS A 54 13.34 5.92 -3.06
N PRO A 55 12.75 4.87 -2.43
CA PRO A 55 11.31 4.78 -2.24
C PRO A 55 10.71 5.99 -1.51
N VAL A 56 9.51 6.39 -1.94
CA VAL A 56 8.76 7.50 -1.37
C VAL A 56 8.39 7.22 0.09
N ARG A 57 8.58 8.21 0.97
CA ARG A 57 8.15 8.14 2.38
C ARG A 57 6.73 8.67 2.54
N GLY A 58 5.74 7.80 2.34
CA GLY A 58 4.32 8.12 2.42
C GLY A 58 3.57 7.74 1.14
N GLY A 59 2.29 8.09 1.07
CA GLY A 59 1.42 7.67 -0.02
C GLY A 59 1.08 6.18 0.04
N ILE A 60 1.22 5.48 -1.09
CA ILE A 60 0.99 4.04 -1.23
C ILE A 60 2.19 3.39 -1.96
N PRO A 61 3.35 3.20 -1.31
CA PRO A 61 4.45 2.43 -1.88
C PRO A 61 4.02 0.97 -2.15
N LEU A 62 4.44 0.42 -3.28
CA LEU A 62 4.12 -0.94 -3.69
C LEU A 62 5.20 -1.92 -3.22
N VAL A 63 4.80 -2.95 -2.49
CA VAL A 63 5.69 -3.97 -1.93
C VAL A 63 5.58 -5.25 -2.74
N PHE A 64 6.65 -5.58 -3.45
CA PHE A 64 6.79 -6.79 -4.27
C PHE A 64 8.27 -7.01 -4.61
N PRO A 65 8.78 -8.25 -4.67
CA PRO A 65 8.09 -9.53 -4.45
C PRO A 65 8.20 -10.06 -3.00
N VAL A 66 8.71 -9.26 -2.06
CA VAL A 66 8.94 -9.70 -0.68
C VAL A 66 8.51 -8.60 0.27
N PHE A 67 7.71 -8.95 1.29
CA PHE A 67 7.41 -8.07 2.41
C PHE A 67 8.48 -8.21 3.50
N GLY A 68 8.85 -7.08 4.13
CA GLY A 68 9.94 -7.06 5.10
C GLY A 68 11.26 -7.49 4.46
N LYS A 69 12.16 -8.06 5.26
CA LYS A 69 13.42 -8.64 4.80
C LYS A 69 13.32 -10.16 4.96
N ASN A 70 13.47 -10.89 3.86
CA ASN A 70 13.53 -12.35 3.91
C ASN A 70 14.94 -12.82 4.26
N THR A 71 15.02 -13.91 5.01
CA THR A 71 16.28 -14.55 5.45
C THR A 71 16.44 -15.99 4.98
N ASP A 72 15.38 -16.59 4.42
CA ASP A 72 15.28 -18.05 4.27
C ASP A 72 15.30 -18.52 2.82
N ASP A 73 15.00 -17.64 1.86
CA ASP A 73 14.92 -17.95 0.42
C ASP A 73 16.16 -17.44 -0.33
N GLU A 74 16.74 -18.27 -1.20
CA GLU A 74 18.00 -17.99 -1.87
C GLU A 74 18.00 -16.69 -2.69
N HIS A 75 16.89 -16.36 -3.34
CA HIS A 75 16.80 -15.18 -4.20
C HIS A 75 16.14 -14.01 -3.48
N LEU A 76 15.04 -14.24 -2.76
CA LEU A 76 14.34 -13.16 -2.06
C LEU A 76 15.17 -12.56 -0.92
N SER A 77 16.04 -13.35 -0.26
CA SER A 77 16.94 -12.84 0.80
C SER A 77 18.01 -11.88 0.28
N LYS A 78 18.27 -11.83 -1.03
CA LYS A 78 19.20 -10.87 -1.65
C LYS A 78 18.58 -9.49 -1.84
N LEU A 79 17.26 -9.39 -1.93
CA LEU A 79 16.55 -8.11 -2.11
C LEU A 79 16.55 -7.26 -0.83
N PRO A 80 16.50 -5.92 -0.93
CA PRO A 80 16.31 -5.05 0.22
C PRO A 80 14.93 -5.25 0.84
N GLN A 81 14.73 -4.64 2.01
CA GLN A 81 13.42 -4.66 2.67
C GLN A 81 12.32 -4.14 1.73
N HIS A 82 11.23 -4.91 1.62
CA HIS A 82 10.06 -4.65 0.77
C HIS A 82 10.28 -4.75 -0.75
N GLY A 83 11.34 -5.44 -1.17
CA GLY A 83 11.54 -5.81 -2.57
C GLY A 83 11.91 -4.64 -3.48
N LEU A 84 11.46 -4.70 -4.74
CA LEU A 84 11.97 -3.87 -5.84
C LEU A 84 10.91 -3.02 -6.57
N ALA A 85 9.61 -3.30 -6.41
CA ALA A 85 8.57 -2.58 -7.12
C ALA A 85 8.60 -1.06 -6.87
N ARG A 86 8.69 -0.65 -5.60
CA ARG A 86 8.86 0.75 -5.16
C ARG A 86 10.24 1.37 -5.45
N ASN A 87 11.18 0.60 -5.99
CA ASN A 87 12.53 1.03 -6.34
C ASN A 87 12.74 1.18 -7.87
N SER A 88 11.69 0.96 -8.65
CA SER A 88 11.72 0.86 -10.11
C SER A 88 10.80 1.90 -10.74
N THR A 89 11.15 2.43 -11.90
CA THR A 89 10.23 3.29 -12.67
C THR A 89 9.29 2.43 -13.49
N TRP A 90 8.00 2.62 -13.29
CA TRP A 90 6.96 1.92 -14.03
C TRP A 90 6.64 2.66 -15.32
N GLU A 91 6.28 1.90 -16.35
CA GLU A 91 5.80 2.45 -17.61
C GLU A 91 4.34 2.91 -17.43
N PHE A 92 3.99 4.10 -17.95
CA PHE A 92 2.61 4.52 -18.04
C PHE A 92 1.97 3.90 -19.28
N LEU A 93 1.03 2.97 -19.09
CA LEU A 93 0.38 2.23 -20.19
C LEU A 93 -0.78 3.01 -20.81
N GLY A 94 -1.20 4.11 -20.19
CA GLY A 94 -2.24 5.00 -20.69
C GLY A 94 -3.52 4.99 -19.87
N GLN A 95 -4.52 5.73 -20.36
CA GLN A 95 -5.87 5.74 -19.80
C GLN A 95 -6.69 4.55 -20.32
N VAL A 96 -7.55 4.00 -19.47
CA VAL A 96 -8.51 2.94 -19.84
C VAL A 96 -9.96 3.41 -19.74
N SER A 97 -10.26 4.41 -18.90
CA SER A 97 -11.58 5.02 -18.76
C SER A 97 -11.48 6.51 -18.45
N SER A 98 -12.45 7.29 -18.91
CA SER A 98 -12.57 8.73 -18.63
C SER A 98 -13.50 9.05 -17.45
N ASN A 99 -14.46 8.17 -17.12
CA ASN A 99 -15.36 8.35 -15.97
C ASN A 99 -15.84 7.00 -15.40
N PRO A 100 -15.42 6.61 -14.18
CA PRO A 100 -14.37 7.26 -13.39
C PRO A 100 -13.03 7.30 -14.17
N PRO A 101 -12.18 8.33 -13.98
CA PRO A 101 -10.84 8.35 -14.56
C PRO A 101 -10.05 7.13 -14.11
N THR A 102 -9.55 6.35 -15.06
CA THR A 102 -8.81 5.12 -14.79
C THR A 102 -7.58 5.04 -15.69
N VAL A 103 -6.43 4.70 -15.10
CA VAL A 103 -5.14 4.56 -15.80
C VAL A 103 -4.43 3.26 -15.43
N GLN A 104 -3.47 2.86 -16.26
CA GLN A 104 -2.63 1.69 -16.01
C GLN A 104 -1.13 2.00 -16.01
N PHE A 105 -0.40 1.27 -15.19
CA PHE A 105 1.06 1.26 -15.14
C PHE A 105 1.61 -0.16 -15.24
N GLY A 106 2.72 -0.34 -15.95
CA GLY A 106 3.35 -1.63 -16.20
C GLY A 106 4.74 -1.75 -15.56
N LEU A 107 5.10 -2.94 -15.09
CA LEU A 107 6.48 -3.28 -14.71
C LEU A 107 6.83 -4.72 -15.10
N GLY A 108 7.87 -4.87 -15.91
CA GLY A 108 8.56 -6.13 -16.17
C GLY A 108 10.06 -6.03 -15.81
N PRO A 109 10.79 -7.17 -15.74
CA PRO A 109 12.22 -7.19 -15.44
C PRO A 109 13.09 -6.25 -16.29
N GLU A 110 12.70 -6.05 -17.55
CA GLU A 110 13.40 -5.22 -18.54
C GLU A 110 13.35 -3.71 -18.25
N PHE A 111 12.35 -3.26 -17.49
CA PHE A 111 12.18 -1.86 -17.07
C PHE A 111 12.43 -1.64 -15.57
N ALA A 112 12.53 -2.72 -14.80
CA ALA A 112 12.77 -2.68 -13.37
C ALA A 112 14.20 -2.22 -13.02
N ASN A 113 14.42 -1.95 -11.73
CA ASN A 113 15.72 -1.54 -11.21
C ASN A 113 16.82 -2.57 -11.57
N PRO A 114 17.81 -2.23 -12.42
CA PRO A 114 18.74 -3.22 -12.97
C PRO A 114 19.62 -3.92 -11.92
N GLU A 115 19.92 -3.25 -10.81
CA GLU A 115 20.71 -3.86 -9.73
C GLU A 115 19.87 -4.87 -8.95
N LEU A 116 18.61 -4.55 -8.68
CA LEU A 116 17.70 -5.45 -7.94
C LEU A 116 17.23 -6.62 -8.81
N THR A 117 16.96 -6.39 -10.11
CA THR A 117 16.61 -7.45 -11.06
C THR A 117 17.73 -8.49 -11.18
N LYS A 118 19.00 -8.09 -11.09
CA LYS A 118 20.14 -9.04 -11.05
C LYS A 118 20.14 -9.93 -9.81
N LEU A 119 19.65 -9.42 -8.67
CA LEU A 119 19.59 -10.16 -7.41
C LEU A 119 18.41 -11.13 -7.37
N TRP A 120 17.31 -10.79 -8.05
CA TRP A 120 16.10 -11.59 -8.18
C TRP A 120 15.68 -11.72 -9.66
N PRO A 121 16.35 -12.60 -10.43
CA PRO A 121 16.20 -12.69 -11.87
C PRO A 121 15.02 -13.59 -12.27
N LEU A 122 13.82 -13.26 -11.80
CA LEU A 122 12.59 -13.98 -12.15
C LEU A 122 11.77 -13.17 -13.16
N ASP A 123 11.05 -13.87 -14.03
CA ASP A 123 10.16 -13.25 -15.02
C ASP A 123 8.78 -12.97 -14.41
N TYR A 124 8.26 -11.78 -14.66
CA TYR A 124 6.94 -11.35 -14.23
C TYR A 124 6.42 -10.23 -15.13
N SER A 125 5.12 -9.99 -15.08
CA SER A 125 4.50 -8.75 -15.54
C SER A 125 3.56 -8.24 -14.45
N LEU A 126 3.73 -6.98 -14.07
CA LEU A 126 2.84 -6.27 -13.15
C LEU A 126 2.03 -5.25 -13.91
N VAL A 127 0.71 -5.24 -13.71
CA VAL A 127 -0.17 -4.18 -14.21
C VAL A 127 -0.93 -3.58 -13.04
N LEU A 128 -0.60 -2.34 -12.69
CA LEU A 128 -1.33 -1.56 -11.70
C LEU A 128 -2.40 -0.74 -12.41
N THR A 129 -3.67 -0.92 -12.03
CA THR A 129 -4.79 -0.09 -12.47
C THR A 129 -5.21 0.84 -11.33
N VAL A 130 -5.23 2.14 -11.57
CA VAL A 130 -5.67 3.16 -10.60
C VAL A 130 -6.93 3.82 -11.11
N GLU A 131 -8.00 3.74 -10.32
CA GLU A 131 -9.31 4.33 -10.60
C GLU A 131 -9.67 5.37 -9.53
N LEU A 132 -9.99 6.58 -9.98
CA LEU A 132 -10.47 7.66 -9.12
C LEU A 132 -11.99 7.79 -9.23
N GLY A 133 -12.71 7.28 -8.24
CA GLY A 133 -14.13 7.52 -8.09
C GLY A 133 -14.44 8.91 -7.51
N SER A 134 -15.73 9.24 -7.45
CA SER A 134 -16.20 10.50 -6.84
C SER A 134 -15.95 10.55 -5.33
N GLU A 135 -15.96 9.38 -4.67
CA GLU A 135 -15.81 9.21 -3.22
C GLU A 135 -14.86 8.08 -2.82
N HIS A 136 -14.15 7.48 -3.78
CA HIS A 136 -13.23 6.37 -3.55
C HIS A 136 -11.96 6.46 -4.40
N LEU A 137 -10.92 5.76 -3.94
CA LEU A 137 -9.72 5.45 -4.71
C LEU A 137 -9.55 3.93 -4.72
N LYS A 138 -9.49 3.35 -5.92
CA LYS A 138 -9.22 1.92 -6.11
C LYS A 138 -7.85 1.74 -6.76
N THR A 139 -7.04 0.88 -6.16
CA THR A 139 -5.75 0.43 -6.71
C THR A 139 -5.80 -1.08 -6.87
N HIS A 140 -5.83 -1.54 -8.12
CA HIS A 140 -5.90 -2.94 -8.51
C HIS A 140 -4.57 -3.38 -9.10
N ILE A 141 -4.11 -4.57 -8.75
CA ILE A 141 -2.88 -5.17 -9.26
C ILE A 141 -3.20 -6.48 -9.97
N GLU A 142 -2.57 -6.70 -11.11
CA GLU A 142 -2.45 -8.00 -11.76
C GLU A 142 -0.97 -8.39 -11.81
N VAL A 143 -0.67 -9.63 -11.41
CA VAL A 143 0.66 -10.22 -11.45
C VAL A 143 0.59 -11.46 -12.32
N THR A 144 1.32 -11.46 -13.44
CA THR A 144 1.40 -12.60 -14.34
C THR A 144 2.78 -13.23 -14.29
N ASN A 145 2.85 -14.55 -14.12
CA ASN A 145 4.09 -15.30 -14.32
C ASN A 145 4.34 -15.45 -15.82
N THR A 146 5.26 -14.66 -16.36
CA THR A 146 5.64 -14.67 -17.79
C THR A 146 6.75 -15.68 -18.10
N SER A 147 7.26 -16.40 -17.09
CA SER A 147 8.28 -17.42 -17.30
C SER A 147 7.72 -18.64 -18.04
N ALA A 148 8.55 -19.20 -18.92
CA ALA A 148 8.29 -20.47 -19.58
C ALA A 148 8.83 -21.68 -18.80
N GLU A 149 9.54 -21.46 -17.68
CA GLU A 149 10.29 -22.52 -17.00
C GLU A 149 10.16 -22.51 -15.48
N GLN A 150 9.89 -21.35 -14.86
CA GLN A 150 9.95 -21.19 -13.41
C GLN A 150 8.60 -20.79 -12.83
N LEU A 151 8.30 -21.30 -11.62
CA LEU A 151 7.18 -20.79 -10.82
C LEU A 151 7.55 -19.42 -10.27
N LEU A 152 6.56 -18.53 -10.17
CA LEU A 152 6.74 -17.21 -9.56
C LEU A 152 6.26 -17.24 -8.11
N LYS A 153 7.15 -16.96 -7.17
CA LYS A 153 6.88 -16.89 -5.73
C LYS A 153 7.02 -15.45 -5.25
N PHE A 154 5.99 -14.89 -4.63
CA PHE A 154 6.00 -13.49 -4.22
C PHE A 154 5.03 -13.15 -3.08
N ASN A 155 5.28 -12.02 -2.44
CA ASN A 155 4.31 -11.26 -1.66
C ASN A 155 3.86 -10.05 -2.46
N TRP A 156 2.64 -9.59 -2.17
CA TRP A 156 2.13 -8.30 -2.58
C TRP A 156 1.60 -7.54 -1.37
N LEU A 157 1.87 -6.24 -1.26
CA LEU A 157 1.25 -5.39 -0.26
C LEU A 157 1.18 -3.93 -0.73
N PHE A 158 0.05 -3.27 -0.45
CA PHE A 158 -0.12 -1.83 -0.59
C PHE A 158 0.26 -1.15 0.74
N HIS A 159 1.39 -0.46 0.80
CA HIS A 159 1.89 0.16 2.04
C HIS A 159 1.22 1.52 2.29
N THR A 160 -0.09 1.52 2.53
CA THR A 160 -0.92 2.73 2.52
C THR A 160 -0.76 3.57 3.80
N TYR A 161 -0.23 4.79 3.65
CA TYR A 161 -0.13 5.80 4.71
C TYR A 161 -1.39 6.69 4.71
N LEU A 162 -2.31 6.44 5.63
CA LEU A 162 -3.53 7.24 5.78
C LEU A 162 -3.23 8.48 6.62
N ARG A 163 -3.71 9.64 6.17
CA ARG A 163 -3.62 10.89 6.93
C ARG A 163 -4.71 10.96 7.99
N ILE A 164 -4.34 11.28 9.22
CA ILE A 164 -5.23 11.45 10.38
C ILE A 164 -4.87 12.75 11.11
N ASP A 165 -5.69 13.19 12.06
CA ASP A 165 -5.40 14.42 12.82
C ASP A 165 -4.38 14.17 13.94
N ASP A 166 -4.64 13.20 14.84
CA ASP A 166 -3.71 12.76 15.89
C ASP A 166 -3.88 11.25 16.15
N VAL A 167 -2.78 10.50 16.05
CA VAL A 167 -2.76 9.05 16.26
C VAL A 167 -3.15 8.64 17.67
N GLU A 168 -2.92 9.51 18.67
CA GLU A 168 -3.27 9.23 20.07
C GLU A 168 -4.79 9.22 20.30
N ASP A 169 -5.55 9.93 19.45
CA ASP A 169 -7.02 9.97 19.44
C ASP A 169 -7.63 9.04 18.36
N THR A 170 -6.79 8.26 17.67
CA THR A 170 -7.20 7.39 16.57
C THR A 170 -7.38 5.95 17.02
N MET A 171 -8.40 5.30 16.48
CA MET A 171 -8.68 3.88 16.67
C MET A 171 -8.81 3.15 15.33
N VAL A 172 -8.43 1.88 15.27
CA VAL A 172 -8.72 1.00 14.13
C VAL A 172 -9.69 -0.09 14.58
N SER A 173 -10.84 -0.20 13.91
CA SER A 173 -11.88 -1.17 14.24
C SER A 173 -11.91 -2.37 13.27
N ASN A 174 -12.72 -3.36 13.61
CA ASN A 174 -12.97 -4.58 12.82
C ASN A 174 -11.74 -5.48 12.61
N LEU A 175 -10.77 -5.43 13.53
CA LEU A 175 -9.64 -6.37 13.60
C LEU A 175 -9.66 -7.24 14.86
N THR A 176 -10.59 -6.95 15.78
CA THR A 176 -10.86 -7.73 16.99
C THR A 176 -11.06 -9.20 16.64
N GLY A 177 -10.49 -10.09 17.44
CA GLY A 177 -10.56 -11.55 17.30
C GLY A 177 -9.92 -12.10 16.02
N THR A 178 -9.08 -11.31 15.34
CA THR A 178 -8.18 -11.82 14.32
C THR A 178 -6.84 -12.22 14.94
N THR A 179 -6.24 -13.31 14.45
CA THR A 179 -4.88 -13.70 14.85
C THR A 179 -3.88 -12.79 14.19
N LEU A 180 -2.93 -12.25 14.95
CA LEU A 180 -1.87 -11.38 14.44
C LEU A 180 -0.49 -11.90 14.80
N TYR A 181 0.51 -11.45 14.06
CA TYR A 181 1.93 -11.49 14.44
C TYR A 181 2.38 -10.08 14.82
N ASP A 182 2.86 -9.91 16.05
CA ASP A 182 3.41 -8.64 16.53
C ASP A 182 4.92 -8.63 16.26
N GLN A 183 5.37 -7.72 15.37
CA GLN A 183 6.78 -7.63 14.98
C GLN A 183 7.66 -7.03 16.08
N MET A 184 7.09 -6.34 17.07
CA MET A 184 7.85 -5.80 18.19
C MET A 184 8.12 -6.89 19.23
N LEU A 185 7.11 -7.72 19.51
CA LEU A 185 7.17 -8.80 20.48
C LEU A 185 7.67 -10.14 19.90
N GLN A 186 7.76 -10.24 18.56
CA GLN A 186 8.16 -11.44 17.82
C GLN A 186 7.30 -12.67 18.19
N THR A 187 5.99 -12.48 18.35
CA THR A 187 5.06 -13.54 18.74
C THR A 187 3.70 -13.37 18.07
N SER A 188 2.94 -14.47 17.97
CA SER A 188 1.55 -14.45 17.49
C SER A 188 0.56 -14.58 18.64
N TYR A 189 -0.56 -13.87 18.55
CA TYR A 189 -1.68 -14.00 19.48
C TYR A 189 -2.99 -13.57 18.84
N LEU A 190 -4.11 -13.92 19.47
CA LEU A 190 -5.44 -13.45 19.11
C LEU A 190 -5.64 -12.03 19.66
N ASP A 191 -5.98 -11.06 18.82
CA ASP A 191 -6.35 -9.74 19.33
C ASP A 191 -7.68 -9.81 20.09
N ARG A 192 -7.67 -9.40 21.34
CA ARG A 192 -8.87 -9.39 22.21
C ARG A 192 -9.33 -7.97 22.52
N GLN A 193 -8.61 -6.96 22.04
CA GLN A 193 -9.02 -5.57 22.21
C GLN A 193 -10.21 -5.28 21.29
N PRO A 194 -11.19 -4.47 21.73
CA PRO A 194 -12.35 -4.13 20.91
C PRO A 194 -11.99 -3.27 19.70
N VAL A 195 -10.86 -2.55 19.78
CA VAL A 195 -10.26 -1.71 18.74
C VAL A 195 -8.74 -1.66 18.97
N VAL A 196 -7.98 -1.33 17.94
CA VAL A 196 -6.55 -1.02 18.04
C VAL A 196 -6.40 0.46 18.40
N SER A 197 -5.64 0.78 19.44
CA SER A 197 -5.23 2.14 19.79
C SER A 197 -3.70 2.27 19.79
N PHE A 198 -3.20 3.52 19.80
CA PHE A 198 -1.77 3.81 19.62
C PHE A 198 -1.25 4.71 20.75
N HIS A 199 -0.31 4.17 21.54
CA HIS A 199 0.38 4.92 22.61
C HIS A 199 1.91 4.66 22.61
N GLU A 200 2.39 3.90 21.64
CA GLU A 200 3.78 3.50 21.44
C GLU A 200 3.98 3.03 19.99
N GLU A 201 5.20 2.59 19.65
CA GLU A 201 5.46 1.97 18.35
C GLU A 201 4.61 0.71 18.20
N LEU A 202 3.91 0.60 17.08
CA LEU A 202 3.05 -0.53 16.76
C LEU A 202 3.41 -1.05 15.38
N ASP A 203 3.63 -2.35 15.27
CA ASP A 203 3.96 -3.05 14.04
C ASP A 203 3.35 -4.46 14.07
N ARG A 204 2.13 -4.62 13.55
CA ARG A 204 1.32 -5.83 13.69
C ARG A 204 0.77 -6.30 12.36
N ILE A 205 0.91 -7.60 12.08
CA ILE A 205 0.40 -8.25 10.86
C ILE A 205 -0.82 -9.09 11.25
N TYR A 206 -2.03 -8.59 10.98
CA TYR A 206 -3.27 -9.36 11.13
C TYR A 206 -3.39 -10.32 9.96
N LYS A 207 -3.62 -11.60 10.26
CA LYS A 207 -3.61 -12.69 9.27
C LYS A 207 -5.01 -13.17 8.96
N GLN A 208 -5.24 -13.56 7.71
CA GLN A 208 -6.49 -14.17 7.25
C GLN A 208 -7.75 -13.34 7.63
N VAL A 209 -7.65 -12.03 7.47
CA VAL A 209 -8.78 -11.10 7.52
C VAL A 209 -9.72 -11.43 6.35
N GLU A 210 -10.99 -11.70 6.66
CA GLU A 210 -12.00 -12.03 5.65
C GLU A 210 -12.18 -10.90 4.63
N ASP A 211 -12.46 -11.25 3.38
CA ASP A 211 -12.50 -10.30 2.25
C ASP A 211 -13.62 -9.25 2.40
N ASP A 212 -14.74 -9.65 3.01
CA ASP A 212 -15.89 -8.80 3.32
C ASP A 212 -15.72 -7.97 4.61
N ARG A 213 -14.66 -8.24 5.38
CA ARG A 213 -14.31 -7.48 6.58
C ARG A 213 -13.63 -6.17 6.19
N VAL A 214 -14.31 -5.06 6.44
CA VAL A 214 -13.78 -3.71 6.21
C VAL A 214 -13.01 -3.25 7.43
N VAL A 215 -11.84 -2.64 7.23
CA VAL A 215 -11.09 -2.00 8.30
C VAL A 215 -11.43 -0.52 8.31
N GLN A 216 -11.78 0.05 9.46
CA GLN A 216 -12.07 1.47 9.59
C GLN A 216 -11.08 2.15 10.52
N VAL A 217 -10.60 3.32 10.09
CA VAL A 217 -9.84 4.26 10.92
C VAL A 217 -10.81 5.30 11.44
N ILE A 218 -10.90 5.41 12.76
CA ILE A 218 -11.83 6.29 13.47
C ILE A 218 -10.99 7.36 14.17
N ASP A 219 -11.36 8.62 13.97
CA ASP A 219 -10.72 9.79 14.58
C ASP A 219 -11.82 10.66 15.19
N LYS A 220 -11.68 11.02 16.47
CA LYS A 220 -12.68 11.80 17.24
C LYS A 220 -14.11 11.24 17.16
N GLY A 221 -14.24 9.92 17.08
CA GLY A 221 -15.52 9.21 17.02
C GLY A 221 -16.15 9.07 15.63
N GLU A 222 -15.52 9.62 14.59
CA GLU A 222 -16.00 9.54 13.21
C GLU A 222 -15.09 8.64 12.36
N PRO A 223 -15.62 7.74 11.53
CA PRO A 223 -14.82 7.02 10.55
C PRO A 223 -14.25 8.00 9.51
N VAL A 224 -12.93 8.16 9.51
CA VAL A 224 -12.22 9.04 8.58
C VAL A 224 -11.73 8.30 7.34
N HIS A 225 -11.51 6.98 7.45
CA HIS A 225 -11.16 6.10 6.33
C HIS A 225 -11.78 4.71 6.50
N THR A 226 -12.24 4.14 5.40
CA THR A 226 -12.65 2.74 5.30
C THR A 226 -11.84 2.05 4.20
N ILE A 227 -11.30 0.88 4.54
CA ILE A 227 -10.44 0.07 3.67
C ILE A 227 -11.16 -1.25 3.40
N ARG A 228 -11.55 -1.45 2.13
CA ARG A 228 -11.92 -2.77 1.61
C ARG A 228 -10.77 -3.30 0.76
N ARG A 229 -10.68 -4.62 0.69
CA ARG A 229 -9.66 -5.34 -0.06
C ARG A 229 -10.29 -6.51 -0.81
N HIS A 230 -9.57 -7.01 -1.80
CA HIS A 230 -9.87 -8.28 -2.43
C HIS A 230 -8.61 -9.09 -2.58
N ASN A 231 -8.65 -10.36 -2.17
CA ASN A 231 -7.56 -11.32 -2.33
C ASN A 231 -6.25 -10.87 -1.63
N LEU A 232 -6.40 -10.11 -0.54
CA LEU A 232 -5.32 -9.63 0.33
C LEU A 232 -5.67 -10.02 1.76
N PRO A 233 -5.37 -11.27 2.15
CA PRO A 233 -5.83 -11.86 3.41
C PRO A 233 -5.16 -11.25 4.64
N ASP A 234 -4.10 -10.45 4.48
CA ASP A 234 -3.38 -9.86 5.60
C ASP A 234 -3.59 -8.35 5.65
N ALA A 235 -3.55 -7.79 6.86
CA ALA A 235 -3.53 -6.35 7.07
C ALA A 235 -2.41 -6.00 8.05
N VAL A 236 -1.41 -5.25 7.60
CA VAL A 236 -0.41 -4.68 8.51
C VAL A 236 -0.96 -3.37 9.08
N VAL A 237 -0.83 -3.21 10.38
CA VAL A 237 -1.10 -1.95 11.07
C VAL A 237 0.22 -1.45 11.62
N TRP A 238 0.64 -0.26 11.20
CA TRP A 238 1.94 0.27 11.58
C TRP A 238 1.92 1.76 11.92
N ASN A 239 2.61 2.12 12.99
CA ASN A 239 3.00 3.49 13.32
C ASN A 239 4.42 3.49 13.91
N PRO A 240 5.38 4.29 13.38
CA PRO A 240 6.76 4.31 13.83
C PRO A 240 6.97 4.91 15.23
N TRP A 241 6.00 5.67 15.73
CA TRP A 241 6.13 6.46 16.95
C TRP A 241 7.36 7.39 16.94
N VAL A 242 7.84 7.78 18.11
CA VAL A 242 8.85 8.84 18.28
C VAL A 242 10.24 8.43 17.78
N GLU A 243 10.80 7.33 18.30
CA GLU A 243 12.22 7.01 18.10
C GLU A 243 12.52 6.51 16.68
N LYS A 244 11.66 5.67 16.09
CA LYS A 244 11.82 5.22 14.70
C LYS A 244 11.66 6.37 13.72
N SER A 245 10.72 7.30 13.97
CA SER A 245 10.57 8.53 13.18
C SER A 245 11.82 9.41 13.21
N LYS A 246 12.43 9.59 14.39
CA LYS A 246 13.71 10.32 14.53
C LYS A 246 14.83 9.68 13.70
N GLY A 247 14.91 8.35 13.69
CA GLY A 247 15.94 7.60 12.95
C GLY A 247 15.76 7.61 11.42
N MET A 248 14.56 7.90 10.91
CA MET A 248 14.29 7.96 9.47
C MET A 248 14.64 9.33 8.90
N ALA A 249 15.74 9.41 8.15
CA ALA A 249 16.24 10.67 7.56
C ALA A 249 15.27 11.34 6.57
N ASP A 250 14.38 10.57 5.94
CA ASP A 250 13.37 11.06 4.99
C ASP A 250 11.97 11.19 5.61
N PHE A 251 11.85 11.08 6.93
CA PHE A 251 10.61 11.27 7.67
C PHE A 251 10.62 12.64 8.34
N GLU A 252 9.86 13.59 7.79
CA GLU A 252 9.66 14.92 8.35
C GLU A 252 8.20 15.38 8.24
N PRO A 253 7.70 16.18 9.21
CA PRO A 253 8.37 16.51 10.47
C PRO A 253 8.58 15.27 11.35
N LYS A 254 9.52 15.29 12.30
CA LYS A 254 9.70 14.17 13.25
C LYS A 254 8.45 13.85 14.08
N THR A 255 7.54 14.80 14.23
CA THR A 255 6.22 14.61 14.83
C THR A 255 5.17 14.03 13.87
N GLY A 256 5.52 13.83 12.60
CA GLY A 256 4.59 13.39 11.55
C GLY A 256 3.97 12.01 11.80
N TYR A 257 4.53 11.20 12.71
CA TYR A 257 3.90 9.95 13.16
C TYR A 257 2.54 10.19 13.82
N LYS A 258 2.28 11.40 14.34
CA LYS A 258 0.98 11.80 14.88
C LYS A 258 -0.09 11.92 13.80
N GLU A 259 0.30 12.26 12.58
CA GLU A 259 -0.65 12.56 11.49
C GLU A 259 -0.81 11.38 10.51
N MET A 260 -0.33 10.19 10.90
CA MET A 260 -0.38 9.00 10.05
C MET A 260 -0.74 7.73 10.81
N VAL A 261 -1.41 6.83 10.10
CA VAL A 261 -1.49 5.41 10.43
C VAL A 261 -1.33 4.61 9.13
N CYS A 262 -0.51 3.57 9.14
CA CYS A 262 -0.44 2.66 8.00
C CYS A 262 -1.43 1.51 8.21
N ILE A 263 -2.30 1.30 7.23
CA ILE A 263 -3.20 0.14 7.13
C ILE A 263 -2.95 -0.50 5.78
N GLU A 264 -2.26 -1.63 5.78
CA GLU A 264 -1.59 -2.15 4.60
C GLU A 264 -2.17 -3.51 4.21
N PRO A 265 -3.17 -3.57 3.32
CA PRO A 265 -3.68 -4.83 2.84
C PRO A 265 -2.63 -5.53 1.97
N GLY A 266 -2.39 -6.80 2.25
CA GLY A 266 -1.35 -7.60 1.61
C GLY A 266 -1.63 -9.09 1.62
N HIS A 267 -0.77 -9.82 0.89
CA HIS A 267 -0.57 -11.26 1.02
C HIS A 267 0.90 -11.48 1.43
N VAL A 268 1.12 -11.55 2.74
CA VAL A 268 2.45 -11.48 3.36
C VAL A 268 2.70 -12.52 4.46
N HIS A 269 1.67 -13.18 4.98
CA HIS A 269 1.86 -14.24 6.00
C HIS A 269 2.54 -15.49 5.44
N ASP A 270 2.36 -15.74 4.14
CA ASP A 270 3.10 -16.70 3.31
C ASP A 270 3.29 -16.12 1.90
N PHE A 271 3.76 -16.93 0.95
CA PHE A 271 4.00 -16.50 -0.43
C PHE A 271 2.94 -17.02 -1.39
N VAL A 272 2.43 -16.14 -2.25
CA VAL A 272 1.69 -16.53 -3.46
C VAL A 272 2.62 -17.32 -4.37
N GLN A 273 2.11 -18.40 -4.97
CA GLN A 273 2.81 -19.20 -5.96
C GLN A 273 1.99 -19.28 -7.25
N LEU A 274 2.54 -18.75 -8.34
CA LEU A 274 1.94 -18.80 -9.66
C LEU A 274 2.68 -19.78 -10.57
N GLN A 275 1.93 -20.70 -11.16
CA GLN A 275 2.43 -21.56 -12.24
C GLN A 275 2.65 -20.75 -13.52
N LEU A 276 3.29 -21.37 -14.50
CA LEU A 276 3.66 -20.75 -15.78
C LEU A 276 2.41 -20.19 -16.48
N GLY A 277 2.48 -18.91 -16.88
CA GLY A 277 1.39 -18.22 -17.56
C GLY A 277 0.16 -17.91 -16.71
N GLN A 278 0.16 -18.23 -15.41
CA GLN A 278 -0.95 -17.87 -14.53
C GLN A 278 -0.89 -16.40 -14.11
N THR A 279 -2.07 -15.85 -13.83
CA THR A 279 -2.26 -14.49 -13.32
C THR A 279 -2.93 -14.55 -11.95
N TRP A 280 -2.43 -13.74 -11.02
CA TRP A 280 -3.05 -13.43 -9.75
C TRP A 280 -3.47 -11.95 -9.77
N GLU A 281 -4.63 -11.64 -9.20
CA GLU A 281 -5.12 -10.27 -9.10
C GLU A 281 -5.61 -9.95 -7.69
N ALA A 282 -5.54 -8.67 -7.32
CA ALA A 282 -6.01 -8.18 -6.04
C ALA A 282 -6.29 -6.67 -6.10
N TYR A 283 -7.03 -6.14 -5.12
CA TYR A 283 -7.14 -4.68 -5.00
C TYR A 283 -7.27 -4.20 -3.56
N GLN A 284 -6.95 -2.92 -3.40
CA GLN A 284 -7.35 -2.08 -2.29
C GLN A 284 -8.38 -1.07 -2.78
N LEU A 285 -9.41 -0.83 -1.96
CA LEU A 285 -10.42 0.21 -2.16
C LEU A 285 -10.49 1.08 -0.90
N LEU A 286 -10.12 2.35 -1.05
CA LEU A 286 -10.18 3.37 0.00
C LEU A 286 -11.38 4.28 -0.24
N TYR A 287 -12.19 4.51 0.79
CA TYR A 287 -13.36 5.37 0.72
C TYR A 287 -13.76 5.86 2.11
N LYS A 288 -14.80 6.70 2.19
CA LYS A 288 -15.43 7.09 3.47
C LYS A 288 -16.80 6.44 3.57
N ASP A 289 -17.13 5.93 4.75
CA ASP A 289 -18.37 5.20 5.01
C ASP A 289 -18.88 5.59 6.41
N GLU A 290 -20.12 5.24 6.71
CA GLU A 290 -20.62 5.29 8.08
C GLU A 290 -19.94 4.24 8.97
N LEU A 291 -20.03 4.42 10.29
CA LEU A 291 -19.40 3.52 11.25
C LEU A 291 -20.06 2.14 11.18
N LYS A 292 -19.26 1.12 10.94
CA LYS A 292 -19.68 -0.28 10.84
C LYS A 292 -18.91 -1.11 11.85
N TYR A 293 -19.62 -1.62 12.85
CA TYR A 293 -19.08 -2.63 13.74
C TYR A 293 -19.36 -4.01 13.17
N GLN A 294 -18.31 -4.69 12.73
CA GLN A 294 -18.35 -6.10 12.34
C GLN A 294 -17.87 -6.92 13.53
N VAL A 295 -18.82 -7.44 14.31
CA VAL A 295 -18.53 -8.36 15.42
C VAL A 295 -18.34 -9.76 14.85
N ILE A 296 -17.36 -10.50 15.40
CA ILE A 296 -17.16 -11.94 15.13
C ILE A 296 -18.28 -12.76 15.76
#